data_AF-A0AAE2YRC6-F1
#
_entry.id   AF-A0AAE2YRC6-F1
#
_cell.length_a   1.000
_cell.length_b   1.000
_cell.length_c   1.000
_cell.angle_alpha   90.00
_cell.angle_beta   90.00
_cell.angle_gamma   90.00
#
_symmetry.space_group_name_H-M   'P 1'
#
loop_
_entity.id
_entity.type
_entity.pdbx_description
1 polymer ?
#
loop_
_entity_poly.entity_id
_entity_poly.type
_entity_poly.pdbx_seq_one_letter_code
_entity_poly.pdbx_strand_id
1 'polypeptide(L)'
;MRSLDVYVAGRKSALLTYDNGEYRFEYLPGTSESHAVSLGLPVTEDYSGVQYMMVPPPLQVGFPEGVLLETIYRLAGKALKLDEDIDILALVGRNMVGRVQMVPAGEPLSVAAGEGQSLPVIRDAGQLLDEPDTKKLLVDAIERFAAQTGLSGMFPKAAAENMSAPHGGTLSFAYGDSIVKLETDEYLGVAVIEHACLSICRSAGIPTVESQLSENGEALRVKRFDVLEDGGRLGFEDFCGLLGNARTAKYSGDLKNIAQVMDAYILDPEMKKSSFLQFFQTTVMNTVLRNGDAHLKNFGMLYEDTTKDPFLAPAYDIVCTTAWLPHDLPALPMNGLRGWPDANALRNFGRDFCRLDDEAVTRVFEDTLAALRSSDVLLDDLQAKYQAVVELQHLREVVERSKDMLLEDALLHDVAITRVAAYQVEWAFHNGTLRQQDEGPHVSDMATQKRARSASQFAAPAKELQEQENARYKLLDKASDLGYKIASGSLSRADAGPVYAEILEKGKQLGVTKETINERFSAGSARYSRTNGPKTV
;
A
#
# COMPACT_ATOMS: atom_id res chain seq x y z
N MET A 1 -8.45 -6.63 -40.22
CA MET A 1 -7.35 -7.13 -39.39
C MET A 1 -6.25 -6.10 -39.17
N ARG A 2 -6.06 -5.69 -37.91
CA ARG A 2 -4.92 -4.88 -37.42
C ARG A 2 -4.00 -5.77 -36.59
N SER A 3 -2.72 -5.47 -36.50
CA SER A 3 -1.76 -6.33 -35.79
C SER A 3 -0.61 -5.54 -35.19
N LEU A 4 -0.19 -5.95 -33.99
CA LEU A 4 0.95 -5.43 -33.27
C LEU A 4 1.97 -6.54 -33.01
N ASP A 5 3.23 -6.27 -33.33
CA ASP A 5 4.35 -7.09 -32.90
C ASP A 5 4.64 -6.78 -31.43
N VAL A 6 4.65 -7.82 -30.60
CA VAL A 6 4.90 -7.71 -29.16
C VAL A 6 6.33 -8.14 -28.87
N TYR A 7 7.09 -7.22 -28.28
CA TYR A 7 8.48 -7.38 -27.89
C TYR A 7 8.60 -7.51 -26.38
N VAL A 8 9.49 -8.41 -25.93
CA VAL A 8 9.82 -8.61 -24.53
C VAL A 8 11.34 -8.48 -24.38
N ALA A 9 11.80 -7.49 -23.60
CA ALA A 9 13.22 -7.14 -23.50
C ALA A 9 13.91 -6.98 -24.87
N GLY A 10 13.25 -6.28 -25.80
CA GLY A 10 13.81 -5.98 -27.13
C GLY A 10 13.73 -7.11 -28.17
N ARG A 11 13.29 -8.31 -27.79
CA ARG A 11 13.08 -9.43 -28.71
C ARG A 11 11.61 -9.57 -29.06
N LYS A 12 11.29 -9.74 -30.34
CA LYS A 12 9.93 -10.05 -30.80
C LYS A 12 9.54 -11.43 -30.26
N SER A 13 8.50 -11.49 -29.43
CA SER A 13 8.07 -12.70 -28.73
C SER A 13 6.67 -13.12 -29.09
N ALA A 14 5.79 -12.20 -29.48
CA ALA A 14 4.39 -12.51 -29.76
C ALA A 14 3.77 -11.57 -30.80
N LEU A 15 2.55 -11.89 -31.18
CA LEU A 15 1.68 -11.09 -32.04
C LEU A 15 0.35 -10.86 -31.31
N LEU A 16 -0.12 -9.61 -31.32
CA LEU A 16 -1.48 -9.25 -30.92
C LEU A 16 -2.24 -8.82 -32.17
N THR A 17 -3.31 -9.52 -32.51
CA THR A 17 -4.15 -9.20 -33.68
C THR A 17 -5.53 -8.79 -33.24
N TYR A 18 -6.15 -7.90 -34.01
CA TYR A 18 -7.54 -7.50 -33.83
C TYR A 18 -8.28 -7.67 -35.16
N ASP A 19 -9.38 -8.41 -35.13
CA ASP A 19 -10.28 -8.58 -36.27
C ASP A 19 -11.73 -8.74 -35.80
N ASN A 20 -12.66 -8.01 -36.42
CA ASN A 20 -14.10 -8.08 -36.15
C ASN A 20 -14.52 -8.01 -34.65
N GLY A 21 -13.86 -7.16 -33.85
CA GLY A 21 -14.19 -7.00 -32.42
C GLY A 21 -13.47 -7.97 -31.49
N GLU A 22 -12.66 -8.89 -32.02
CA GLU A 22 -11.94 -9.88 -31.24
C GLU A 22 -10.44 -9.64 -31.28
N TYR A 23 -9.80 -9.81 -30.12
CA TYR A 23 -8.36 -9.79 -29.97
C TYR A 23 -7.84 -11.22 -29.92
N ARG A 24 -6.70 -11.47 -30.57
CA ARG A 24 -6.00 -12.75 -30.48
C ARG A 24 -4.54 -12.52 -30.18
N PHE A 25 -4.05 -13.17 -29.14
CA PHE A 25 -2.66 -13.15 -28.72
C PHE A 25 -2.00 -14.49 -29.02
N GLU A 26 -0.82 -14.45 -29.64
CA GLU A 26 -0.07 -15.63 -30.04
C GLU A 26 1.43 -15.43 -29.80
N TYR A 27 2.05 -16.30 -29.02
CA TYR A 27 3.51 -16.37 -28.95
C TYR A 27 4.10 -16.88 -30.27
N LEU A 28 5.27 -16.35 -30.64
CA LEU A 28 6.01 -16.83 -31.79
C LEU A 28 6.62 -18.22 -31.50
N PRO A 29 6.72 -19.10 -32.50
CA PRO A 29 7.40 -20.38 -32.35
C PRO A 29 8.82 -20.21 -31.80
N GLY A 30 9.17 -21.00 -30.77
CA GLY A 30 10.49 -20.97 -30.14
C GLY A 30 10.74 -19.80 -29.18
N THR A 31 9.68 -19.08 -28.77
CA THR A 31 9.76 -18.15 -27.64
C THR A 31 10.08 -18.92 -26.36
N SER A 32 11.05 -18.45 -25.57
CA SER A 32 11.40 -19.08 -24.30
C SER A 32 10.54 -18.53 -23.17
N GLU A 33 10.41 -19.27 -22.07
CA GLU A 33 9.70 -18.80 -20.87
C GLU A 33 10.25 -17.46 -20.36
N SER A 34 11.57 -17.25 -20.38
CA SER A 34 12.18 -15.95 -20.00
C SER A 34 11.78 -14.74 -20.87
N HIS A 35 11.04 -14.98 -21.95
CA HIS A 35 10.49 -13.98 -22.86
C HIS A 35 8.94 -14.01 -22.89
N ALA A 36 8.30 -14.61 -21.89
CA ALA A 36 6.87 -14.45 -21.66
C ALA A 36 6.53 -12.97 -21.43
N VAL A 37 5.34 -12.55 -21.89
CA VAL A 37 4.87 -11.17 -21.72
C VAL A 37 4.42 -10.89 -20.28
N SER A 38 4.01 -11.91 -19.54
CA SER A 38 3.41 -11.77 -18.20
C SER A 38 3.49 -13.08 -17.42
N LEU A 39 3.57 -12.97 -16.10
CA LEU A 39 3.42 -14.05 -15.12
C LEU A 39 2.06 -14.76 -15.25
N GLY A 40 1.02 -14.05 -15.69
CA GLY A 40 -0.32 -14.56 -15.94
C GLY A 40 -0.57 -15.05 -17.37
N LEU A 41 0.39 -14.89 -18.30
CA LEU A 41 0.31 -15.39 -19.67
C LEU A 41 1.58 -16.20 -20.01
N PRO A 42 1.76 -17.41 -19.44
CA PRO A 42 2.97 -18.21 -19.66
C PRO A 42 3.09 -18.66 -21.12
N VAL A 43 4.33 -18.95 -21.56
CA VAL A 43 4.60 -19.49 -22.89
C VAL A 43 4.21 -20.97 -22.93
N THR A 44 2.97 -21.26 -23.27
CA THR A 44 2.48 -22.63 -23.48
C THR A 44 1.70 -22.74 -24.79
N GLU A 45 1.61 -23.95 -25.35
CA GLU A 45 0.78 -24.21 -26.54
C GLU A 45 -0.71 -23.88 -26.27
N ASP A 46 -1.16 -24.03 -25.02
CA ASP A 46 -2.55 -23.83 -24.59
C ASP A 46 -3.03 -22.36 -24.64
N TYR A 47 -2.10 -21.39 -24.54
CA TYR A 47 -2.43 -19.95 -24.63
C TYR A 47 -2.23 -19.37 -26.03
N SER A 48 -1.77 -20.18 -27.00
CA SER A 48 -1.66 -19.74 -28.39
C SER A 48 -3.03 -19.70 -29.06
N GLY A 49 -3.44 -18.52 -29.53
CA GLY A 49 -4.67 -18.36 -30.31
C GLY A 49 -5.93 -18.16 -29.47
N VAL A 50 -5.79 -17.88 -28.17
CA VAL A 50 -6.91 -17.53 -27.30
C VAL A 50 -7.54 -16.22 -27.80
N GLN A 51 -8.85 -16.27 -27.99
CA GLN A 51 -9.67 -15.12 -28.35
C GLN A 51 -10.10 -14.37 -27.10
N TYR A 52 -9.99 -13.05 -27.15
CA TYR A 52 -10.40 -12.14 -26.10
C TYR A 52 -11.37 -11.10 -26.67
N MET A 53 -12.38 -10.73 -25.89
CA MET A 53 -13.31 -9.65 -26.24
C MET A 53 -12.72 -8.25 -25.99
N MET A 54 -11.53 -8.19 -25.41
CA MET A 54 -10.77 -6.98 -25.14
C MET A 54 -9.27 -7.31 -25.18
N VAL A 55 -8.40 -6.31 -25.15
CA VAL A 55 -6.96 -6.54 -25.00
C VAL A 55 -6.71 -7.44 -23.78
N PRO A 56 -5.85 -8.47 -23.83
CA PRO A 56 -5.55 -9.30 -22.66
C PRO A 56 -5.14 -8.43 -21.45
N PRO A 57 -5.66 -8.66 -20.22
CA PRO A 57 -5.41 -7.81 -19.07
C PRO A 57 -3.93 -7.47 -18.80
N PRO A 58 -2.98 -8.42 -18.87
CA PRO A 58 -1.57 -8.09 -18.64
C PRO A 58 -0.96 -7.16 -19.70
N LEU A 59 -1.57 -7.07 -20.88
CA LEU A 59 -1.16 -6.15 -21.95
C LEU A 59 -1.76 -4.74 -21.78
N GLN A 60 -2.58 -4.51 -20.75
CA GLN A 60 -3.20 -3.22 -20.44
C GLN A 60 -2.46 -2.43 -19.33
N VAL A 61 -1.38 -2.95 -18.75
CA VAL A 61 -0.67 -2.31 -17.61
C VAL A 61 -0.16 -0.91 -17.97
N GLY A 62 0.40 -0.74 -19.18
CA GLY A 62 0.92 0.54 -19.68
C GLY A 62 -0.07 1.40 -20.45
N PHE A 63 -1.36 1.08 -20.41
CA PHE A 63 -2.37 1.84 -21.15
C PHE A 63 -2.59 3.23 -20.53
N PRO A 64 -2.66 4.31 -21.34
CA PRO A 64 -3.04 5.62 -20.83
C PRO A 64 -4.48 5.58 -20.27
N GLU A 65 -4.69 6.31 -19.17
CA GLU A 65 -5.99 6.48 -18.51
C GLU A 65 -6.25 7.98 -18.24
N GLY A 66 -7.50 8.30 -17.87
CA GLY A 66 -7.92 9.64 -17.46
C GLY A 66 -7.57 10.73 -18.47
N VAL A 67 -7.04 11.84 -17.96
CA VAL A 67 -6.67 13.04 -18.74
C VAL A 67 -5.84 12.73 -19.98
N LEU A 68 -4.85 11.84 -19.85
CA LEU A 68 -3.94 11.54 -20.97
C LEU A 68 -4.72 10.87 -22.11
N LEU A 69 -5.52 9.85 -21.80
CA LEU A 69 -6.29 9.12 -22.78
C LEU A 69 -7.32 10.04 -23.47
N GLU A 70 -8.04 10.85 -22.70
CA GLU A 70 -8.98 11.84 -23.23
C GLU A 70 -8.29 12.86 -24.14
N THR A 71 -7.10 13.30 -23.75
CA THR A 71 -6.29 14.24 -24.53
C THR A 71 -5.83 13.60 -25.84
N ILE A 72 -5.39 12.34 -25.83
CA ILE A 72 -5.04 11.57 -27.04
C ILE A 72 -6.23 11.50 -28.00
N TYR A 73 -7.41 11.09 -27.51
CA TYR A 73 -8.61 11.00 -28.34
C TYR A 73 -9.04 12.36 -28.92
N ARG A 74 -9.01 13.41 -28.09
CA ARG A 74 -9.38 14.77 -28.50
C ARG A 74 -8.47 15.30 -29.61
N LEU A 75 -7.16 15.07 -29.50
CA LEU A 75 -6.17 15.63 -30.42
C LEU A 75 -5.99 14.79 -31.68
N ALA A 76 -5.99 13.47 -31.54
CA ALA A 76 -5.53 12.58 -32.59
C ALA A 76 -6.61 11.60 -33.06
N GLY A 77 -7.68 11.40 -32.29
CA GLY A 77 -8.70 10.37 -32.55
C GLY A 77 -9.29 10.43 -33.96
N LYS A 78 -9.66 11.63 -34.44
CA LYS A 78 -10.21 11.80 -35.80
C LYS A 78 -9.16 11.65 -36.91
N ALA A 79 -7.95 12.15 -36.69
CA ALA A 79 -6.88 12.14 -37.68
C ALA A 79 -6.31 10.73 -37.88
N LEU A 80 -6.24 9.95 -36.79
CA LEU A 80 -5.65 8.62 -36.74
C LEU A 80 -6.66 7.48 -36.78
N LYS A 81 -7.95 7.77 -36.67
CA LYS A 81 -9.01 6.74 -36.53
C LYS A 81 -8.72 5.81 -35.35
N LEU A 82 -8.54 6.41 -34.17
CA LEU A 82 -8.38 5.69 -32.91
C LEU A 82 -9.78 5.20 -32.50
N ASP A 83 -10.19 4.06 -33.03
CA ASP A 83 -11.53 3.52 -32.81
C ASP A 83 -11.51 2.39 -31.77
N GLU A 84 -10.37 1.73 -31.58
CA GLU A 84 -10.21 0.56 -30.73
C GLU A 84 -8.93 0.63 -29.89
N ASP A 85 -8.87 -0.15 -28.80
CA ASP A 85 -7.71 -0.20 -27.91
C ASP A 85 -6.42 -0.62 -28.64
N ILE A 86 -6.51 -1.46 -29.69
CA ILE A 86 -5.32 -1.79 -30.50
C ILE A 86 -4.69 -0.56 -31.17
N ASP A 87 -5.48 0.47 -31.50
CA ASP A 87 -4.97 1.69 -32.13
C ASP A 87 -4.23 2.56 -31.11
N ILE A 88 -4.70 2.58 -29.86
CA ILE A 88 -4.00 3.26 -28.77
C ILE A 88 -2.71 2.52 -28.45
N LEU A 89 -2.69 1.19 -28.43
CA LEU A 89 -1.47 0.41 -28.25
C LEU A 89 -0.47 0.60 -29.39
N ALA A 90 -0.95 0.72 -30.63
CA ALA A 90 -0.10 1.06 -31.78
C ALA A 90 0.65 2.39 -31.55
N LEU A 91 -0.02 3.33 -30.88
CA LEU A 91 0.49 4.65 -30.56
C LEU A 91 1.45 4.62 -29.36
N VAL A 92 1.02 4.11 -28.20
CA VAL A 92 1.79 4.21 -26.94
C VAL A 92 2.76 3.05 -26.69
N GLY A 93 2.57 1.93 -27.40
CA GLY A 93 3.14 0.63 -27.08
C GLY A 93 4.66 0.59 -27.01
N ARG A 94 5.36 1.53 -27.65
CA ARG A 94 6.83 1.65 -27.60
C ARG A 94 7.36 2.05 -26.23
N ASN A 95 6.61 2.86 -25.49
CA ASN A 95 7.10 3.55 -24.29
C ASN A 95 6.40 3.13 -22.99
N MET A 96 5.73 1.97 -23.01
CA MET A 96 5.03 1.43 -21.85
C MET A 96 5.98 1.16 -20.67
N VAL A 97 5.37 1.07 -19.48
CA VAL A 97 6.04 0.60 -18.27
C VAL A 97 6.38 -0.88 -18.41
N GLY A 98 7.56 -1.25 -17.93
CA GLY A 98 8.10 -2.59 -17.98
C GLY A 98 8.81 -2.95 -19.29
N ARG A 99 9.15 -4.23 -19.39
CA ARG A 99 9.90 -4.82 -20.50
C ARG A 99 9.07 -5.20 -21.73
N VAL A 100 7.74 -5.05 -21.67
CA VAL A 100 6.84 -5.36 -22.79
C VAL A 100 6.63 -4.12 -23.63
N GLN A 101 6.84 -4.25 -24.93
CA GLN A 101 6.63 -3.18 -25.89
C GLN A 101 5.83 -3.68 -27.08
N MET A 102 5.05 -2.81 -27.70
CA MET A 102 4.21 -3.14 -28.85
C MET A 102 4.40 -2.10 -29.94
N VAL A 103 4.50 -2.57 -31.18
CA VAL A 103 4.58 -1.73 -32.38
C VAL A 103 3.68 -2.29 -33.47
N PRO A 104 3.18 -1.48 -34.41
CA PRO A 104 2.51 -1.98 -35.59
C PRO A 104 3.31 -3.08 -36.28
N ALA A 105 2.64 -4.15 -36.69
CA ALA A 105 3.31 -5.32 -37.24
C ALA A 105 4.19 -4.97 -38.44
N GLY A 106 5.45 -5.40 -38.41
CA GLY A 106 6.45 -5.10 -39.45
C GLY A 106 7.19 -3.77 -39.26
N GLU A 107 6.82 -2.94 -38.30
CA GLU A 107 7.62 -1.77 -37.92
C GLU A 107 8.77 -2.17 -36.99
N PRO A 108 9.95 -1.51 -37.10
CA PRO A 108 11.05 -1.77 -36.20
C PRO A 108 10.75 -1.23 -34.78
N LEU A 109 11.24 -1.94 -33.76
CA LEU A 109 11.17 -1.49 -32.37
C LEU A 109 12.03 -0.24 -32.13
N SER A 110 13.22 -0.17 -32.75
CA SER A 110 14.06 1.02 -32.74
C SER A 110 13.81 1.87 -33.98
N VAL A 111 13.60 3.17 -33.78
CA VAL A 111 13.77 4.14 -34.88
C VAL A 111 15.28 4.28 -35.05
N ALA A 112 15.81 3.96 -36.23
CA ALA A 112 17.24 4.02 -36.51
C ALA A 112 17.77 5.42 -36.14
N ALA A 113 18.71 5.45 -35.19
CA ALA A 113 19.45 6.65 -34.86
C ALA A 113 20.38 6.99 -36.04
N GLY A 114 19.85 7.75 -37.01
CA GLY A 114 20.64 8.22 -38.16
C GLY A 114 19.89 8.12 -39.47
N GLU A 115 18.92 9.00 -39.66
CA GLU A 115 18.56 9.72 -40.91
C GLU A 115 17.22 10.43 -40.66
N GLY A 116 17.30 11.61 -40.04
CA GLY A 116 16.14 12.44 -39.70
C GLY A 116 15.42 12.00 -38.42
N GLN A 117 15.39 12.89 -37.42
CA GLN A 117 14.70 12.74 -36.13
C GLN A 117 15.38 11.81 -35.11
N SER A 118 16.69 12.00 -34.91
CA SER A 118 17.22 11.81 -33.55
C SER A 118 16.53 12.84 -32.64
N LEU A 119 15.88 12.36 -31.58
CA LEU A 119 15.35 13.17 -30.49
C LEU A 119 16.38 14.24 -30.11
N PRO A 120 16.00 15.51 -29.87
CA PRO A 120 16.71 16.25 -28.86
C PRO A 120 16.52 15.44 -27.58
N VAL A 121 17.53 14.65 -27.24
CA VAL A 121 17.73 14.18 -25.88
C VAL A 121 17.82 15.45 -25.06
N ILE A 122 16.70 15.95 -24.54
CA ILE A 122 16.79 16.77 -23.35
C ILE A 122 17.29 15.76 -22.31
N ARG A 123 18.61 15.80 -22.10
CA ARG A 123 19.38 14.90 -21.25
C ARG A 123 18.99 15.01 -19.78
N ASP A 124 18.05 15.89 -19.46
CA ASP A 124 17.70 16.22 -18.11
C ASP A 124 16.20 16.55 -18.04
N ALA A 125 15.42 15.63 -17.48
CA ALA A 125 14.02 15.89 -17.13
C ALA A 125 13.89 17.11 -16.18
N GLY A 126 14.95 17.48 -15.46
CA GLY A 126 15.03 18.71 -14.68
C GLY A 126 14.83 19.97 -15.51
N GLN A 127 15.28 20.02 -16.77
CA GLN A 127 15.06 21.19 -17.64
C GLN A 127 13.58 21.38 -18.03
N LEU A 128 12.76 20.34 -17.99
CA LEU A 128 11.30 20.46 -18.13
C LEU A 128 10.66 20.87 -16.80
N LEU A 129 11.25 20.54 -15.65
CA LEU A 129 10.71 20.97 -14.35
C LEU A 129 10.86 22.48 -14.13
N ASP A 130 11.87 23.12 -14.73
CA ASP A 130 12.17 24.55 -14.51
C ASP A 130 11.47 25.49 -15.52
N GLU A 131 10.66 24.96 -16.44
CA GLU A 131 9.86 25.78 -17.36
C GLU A 131 8.60 26.31 -16.63
N PRO A 132 8.44 27.64 -16.49
CA PRO A 132 7.44 28.24 -15.60
C PRO A 132 5.99 28.10 -16.06
N ASP A 133 5.74 27.51 -17.23
CA ASP A 133 4.39 27.37 -17.78
C ASP A 133 4.04 25.88 -17.94
N THR A 134 3.29 25.35 -16.97
CA THR A 134 2.75 23.98 -16.97
C THR A 134 1.94 23.68 -18.25
N LYS A 135 1.31 24.69 -18.87
CA LYS A 135 0.62 24.54 -20.15
C LYS A 135 1.60 24.34 -21.31
N LYS A 136 2.75 25.02 -21.29
CA LYS A 136 3.82 24.81 -22.27
C LYS A 136 4.43 23.41 -22.09
N LEU A 137 4.61 22.94 -20.86
CA LEU A 137 5.06 21.56 -20.59
C LEU A 137 4.09 20.50 -21.09
N LEU A 138 2.80 20.73 -20.92
CA LEU A 138 1.73 19.90 -21.47
C LEU A 138 1.78 19.84 -23.00
N VAL A 139 1.89 21.01 -23.67
CA VAL A 139 2.00 21.10 -25.13
C VAL A 139 3.27 20.44 -25.63
N ASP A 140 4.42 20.71 -25.00
CA ASP A 140 5.70 20.07 -25.30
C ASP A 140 5.63 18.56 -25.13
N ALA A 141 5.01 18.07 -24.05
CA ALA A 141 4.83 16.64 -23.80
C ALA A 141 3.98 15.98 -24.89
N ILE A 142 2.90 16.63 -25.29
CA ILE A 142 2.03 16.19 -26.39
C ILE A 142 2.77 16.21 -27.73
N GLU A 143 3.49 17.28 -28.05
CA GLU A 143 4.27 17.39 -29.29
C GLU A 143 5.41 16.36 -29.34
N ARG A 144 6.05 16.08 -28.20
CA ARG A 144 7.10 15.05 -28.09
C ARG A 144 6.53 13.65 -28.13
N PHE A 145 5.40 13.40 -27.47
CA PHE A 145 4.67 12.16 -27.59
C PHE A 145 4.26 11.92 -29.06
N ALA A 146 3.76 12.94 -29.74
CA ALA A 146 3.49 12.92 -31.18
C ALA A 146 4.76 12.65 -32.02
N ALA A 147 5.89 13.25 -31.67
CA ALA A 147 7.15 13.04 -32.37
C ALA A 147 7.71 11.62 -32.14
N GLN A 148 7.67 11.11 -30.90
CA GLN A 148 8.12 9.77 -30.50
C GLN A 148 7.32 8.65 -31.15
N THR A 149 6.10 8.94 -31.56
CA THR A 149 5.18 8.00 -32.21
C THR A 149 5.16 8.13 -33.75
N GLY A 150 6.00 9.00 -34.32
CA GLY A 150 6.09 9.21 -35.78
C GLY A 150 4.96 10.08 -36.36
N LEU A 151 4.24 10.81 -35.51
CA LEU A 151 3.00 11.50 -35.84
C LEU A 151 3.11 13.02 -35.90
N SER A 152 4.31 13.58 -35.77
CA SER A 152 4.57 15.04 -35.75
C SER A 152 3.90 15.85 -36.88
N GLY A 153 3.62 15.23 -38.04
CA GLY A 153 2.95 15.87 -39.19
C GLY A 153 1.42 15.81 -39.20
N MET A 154 0.79 15.03 -38.32
CA MET A 154 -0.68 14.82 -38.30
C MET A 154 -1.36 15.41 -37.06
N PHE A 155 -0.59 15.90 -36.09
CA PHE A 155 -1.09 16.64 -34.94
C PHE A 155 -1.34 18.12 -35.32
N PRO A 156 -2.58 18.64 -35.22
CA PRO A 156 -2.84 20.04 -35.52
C PRO A 156 -2.24 20.94 -34.43
N LYS A 157 -1.16 21.68 -34.73
CA LYS A 157 -0.56 22.65 -33.78
C LYS A 157 -1.57 23.67 -33.22
N ALA A 158 -2.53 24.08 -34.05
CA ALA A 158 -3.63 24.96 -33.64
C ALA A 158 -4.59 24.35 -32.59
N ALA A 159 -4.64 23.01 -32.45
CA ALA A 159 -5.42 22.34 -31.41
C ALA A 159 -4.72 22.33 -30.05
N ALA A 160 -3.38 22.34 -30.02
CA ALA A 160 -2.58 22.45 -28.81
C ALA A 160 -2.60 23.89 -28.24
N GLU A 161 -2.55 24.90 -29.12
CA GLU A 161 -2.57 26.32 -28.73
C GLU A 161 -3.92 26.78 -28.12
N ASN A 162 -5.04 26.16 -28.53
CA ASN A 162 -6.38 26.47 -28.02
C ASN A 162 -6.83 25.57 -26.85
N MET A 163 -5.89 24.89 -26.19
CA MET A 163 -6.22 24.01 -25.07
C MET A 163 -6.75 24.80 -23.87
N SER A 164 -7.98 24.48 -23.47
CA SER A 164 -8.45 24.59 -22.08
C SER A 164 -7.78 23.47 -21.26
N ALA A 165 -7.45 23.75 -20.00
CA ALA A 165 -6.96 22.73 -19.09
C ALA A 165 -7.93 21.52 -19.12
N PRO A 166 -7.42 20.29 -19.30
CA PRO A 166 -8.27 19.11 -19.15
C PRO A 166 -8.87 19.07 -17.74
N HIS A 167 -10.08 18.53 -17.63
CA HIS A 167 -10.81 18.41 -16.37
C HIS A 167 -10.57 16.99 -15.82
N GLY A 168 -10.37 16.83 -14.52
CA GLY A 168 -10.29 15.53 -13.83
C GLY A 168 -8.91 14.88 -13.75
N GLY A 169 -8.16 15.07 -12.66
CA GLY A 169 -6.96 14.28 -12.29
C GLY A 169 -5.64 14.95 -12.66
N THR A 170 -4.52 14.22 -12.57
CA THR A 170 -3.18 14.70 -13.01
C THR A 170 -2.86 14.21 -14.41
N LEU A 171 -2.05 14.97 -15.17
CA LEU A 171 -1.49 14.46 -16.41
C LEU A 171 -0.15 13.79 -16.17
N SER A 172 -0.06 12.49 -16.41
CA SER A 172 1.18 11.71 -16.25
C SER A 172 1.69 11.18 -17.58
N PHE A 173 2.99 11.30 -17.86
CA PHE A 173 3.62 10.73 -19.06
C PHE A 173 5.07 10.28 -18.82
N ALA A 174 5.52 9.28 -19.58
CA ALA A 174 6.89 8.80 -19.51
C ALA A 174 7.86 9.75 -20.24
N TYR A 175 9.00 10.02 -19.61
CA TYR A 175 10.07 10.85 -20.11
C TYR A 175 11.43 10.26 -19.72
N GLY A 176 12.13 9.62 -20.65
CA GLY A 176 13.40 8.94 -20.38
C GLY A 176 13.24 7.84 -19.33
N ASP A 177 14.02 7.93 -18.25
CA ASP A 177 13.99 7.04 -17.08
C ASP A 177 12.96 7.48 -16.02
N SER A 178 12.03 8.38 -16.38
CA SER A 178 11.15 9.05 -15.43
C SER A 178 9.70 9.09 -15.93
N ILE A 179 8.79 9.38 -15.01
CA ILE A 179 7.41 9.78 -15.25
C ILE A 179 7.28 11.22 -14.75
N VAL A 180 6.73 12.10 -15.58
CA VAL A 180 6.42 13.48 -15.20
C VAL A 180 4.92 13.56 -15.00
N LYS A 181 4.52 14.08 -13.85
CA LYS A 181 3.13 14.35 -13.47
C LYS A 181 2.93 15.86 -13.38
N LEU A 182 1.95 16.36 -14.10
CA LEU A 182 1.57 17.76 -14.11
C LEU A 182 0.29 17.96 -13.30
N GLU A 183 0.30 19.02 -12.50
CA GLU A 183 -0.86 19.55 -11.80
C GLU A 183 -1.93 20.04 -12.79
N THR A 184 -3.19 19.98 -12.36
CA THR A 184 -4.34 20.54 -13.10
C THR A 184 -5.14 21.45 -12.18
N ASP A 185 -5.97 22.31 -12.76
CA ASP A 185 -6.80 23.29 -12.03
C ASP A 185 -7.73 22.65 -10.98
N GLU A 186 -8.03 21.35 -11.09
CA GLU A 186 -8.92 20.63 -10.16
C GLU A 186 -8.21 20.15 -8.89
N TYR A 187 -6.92 19.83 -8.98
CA TYR A 187 -6.13 19.24 -7.89
C TYR A 187 -4.89 20.09 -7.62
N LEU A 188 -5.11 21.36 -7.27
CA LEU A 188 -4.02 22.28 -6.96
C LEU A 188 -3.17 21.75 -5.80
N GLY A 189 -1.85 21.85 -5.91
CA GLY A 189 -0.88 21.36 -4.93
C GLY A 189 -0.67 19.84 -4.92
N VAL A 190 -1.28 19.07 -5.82
CA VAL A 190 -1.22 17.59 -5.79
C VAL A 190 0.19 17.02 -5.92
N ALA A 191 1.04 17.65 -6.74
CA ALA A 191 2.44 17.26 -6.87
C ALA A 191 3.18 17.40 -5.53
N VAL A 192 2.98 18.52 -4.84
CA VAL A 192 3.58 18.80 -3.52
C VAL A 192 3.11 17.79 -2.48
N ILE A 193 1.81 17.48 -2.44
CA ILE A 193 1.24 16.51 -1.49
C ILE A 193 1.74 15.10 -1.77
N GLU A 194 1.79 14.66 -3.03
CA GLU A 194 2.33 13.34 -3.38
C GLU A 194 3.81 13.24 -2.98
N HIS A 195 4.62 14.28 -3.25
CA HIS A 195 6.01 14.33 -2.80
C HIS A 195 6.14 14.25 -1.27
N ALA A 196 5.29 14.97 -0.53
CA ALA A 196 5.26 14.93 0.93
C ALA A 196 4.93 13.52 1.44
N CYS A 197 3.86 12.90 0.92
CA CYS A 197 3.43 11.57 1.27
C CYS A 197 4.52 10.51 0.99
N LEU A 198 5.13 10.52 -0.20
CA LEU A 198 6.23 9.63 -0.55
C LEU A 198 7.45 9.83 0.35
N SER A 199 7.75 11.08 0.74
CA SER A 199 8.86 11.39 1.64
C SER A 199 8.61 10.89 3.06
N ILE A 200 7.38 11.00 3.58
CA ILE A 200 6.99 10.43 4.87
C ILE A 200 7.10 8.90 4.83
N CYS A 201 6.61 8.25 3.76
CA CYS A 201 6.78 6.80 3.56
C CYS A 201 8.25 6.39 3.57
N ARG A 202 9.13 7.16 2.92
CA ARG A 202 10.57 6.90 2.89
C ARG A 202 11.19 7.01 4.28
N SER A 203 10.78 8.00 5.08
CA SER A 203 11.20 8.15 6.48
C SER A 203 10.73 7.00 7.38
N ALA A 204 9.66 6.30 7.02
CA ALA A 204 9.20 5.07 7.66
C ALA A 204 9.97 3.81 7.20
N GLY A 205 11.02 3.97 6.39
CA GLY A 205 11.84 2.86 5.90
C GLY A 205 11.22 2.09 4.71
N ILE A 206 10.18 2.63 4.08
CA ILE A 206 9.50 1.98 2.96
C ILE A 206 10.26 2.28 1.66
N PRO A 207 10.62 1.26 0.86
CA PRO A 207 11.10 1.46 -0.51
C PRO A 207 10.06 2.26 -1.31
N THR A 208 10.43 3.44 -1.76
CA THR A 208 9.56 4.37 -2.50
C THR A 208 10.28 4.88 -3.74
N VAL A 209 9.52 5.18 -4.78
CA VAL A 209 10.05 5.88 -5.97
C VAL A 209 10.78 7.16 -5.59
N GLU A 210 11.90 7.46 -6.23
CA GLU A 210 12.55 8.77 -6.11
C GLU A 210 11.65 9.83 -6.76
N SER A 211 11.33 10.89 -6.03
CA SER A 211 10.46 11.96 -6.52
C SER A 211 11.09 13.33 -6.32
N GLN A 212 10.86 14.23 -7.28
CA GLN A 212 11.43 15.57 -7.34
C GLN A 212 10.39 16.56 -7.84
N LEU A 213 10.17 17.63 -7.09
CA LEU A 213 9.28 18.72 -7.47
C LEU A 213 9.97 19.71 -8.40
N SER A 214 9.19 20.34 -9.29
CA SER A 214 9.59 21.56 -9.99
C SER A 214 9.82 22.73 -9.03
N GLU A 215 10.51 23.77 -9.50
CA GLU A 215 10.76 24.98 -8.69
C GLU A 215 9.47 25.62 -8.18
N ASN A 216 8.42 25.64 -9.00
CA ASN A 216 7.10 26.19 -8.66
C ASN A 216 6.17 25.18 -7.94
N GLY A 217 6.52 23.89 -7.91
CA GLY A 217 5.73 22.83 -7.27
C GLY A 217 4.57 22.29 -8.09
N GLU A 218 4.38 22.73 -9.33
CA GLU A 218 3.27 22.32 -10.23
C GLU A 218 3.54 21.03 -11.01
N ALA A 219 4.77 20.49 -10.93
CA ALA A 219 5.15 19.24 -11.57
C ALA A 219 5.93 18.34 -10.62
N LEU A 220 5.65 17.04 -10.69
CA LEU A 220 6.37 15.99 -9.98
C LEU A 220 7.04 15.06 -10.98
N ARG A 221 8.37 15.00 -10.93
CA ARG A 221 9.13 13.95 -11.61
C ARG A 221 9.28 12.77 -10.67
N VAL A 222 8.98 11.58 -11.16
CA VAL A 222 9.13 10.31 -10.47
C VAL A 222 10.08 9.42 -11.28
N LYS A 223 11.15 8.90 -10.67
CA LYS A 223 12.06 7.97 -11.35
C LYS A 223 11.38 6.60 -11.53
N ARG A 224 11.48 6.04 -12.73
CA ARG A 224 10.94 4.72 -13.06
C ARG A 224 11.77 3.63 -12.37
N PHE A 225 11.12 2.81 -11.56
CA PHE A 225 11.76 1.65 -10.93
C PHE A 225 11.98 0.47 -11.90
N ASP A 226 11.32 0.49 -13.07
CA ASP A 226 11.39 -0.58 -14.06
C ASP A 226 12.55 -0.41 -15.04
N VAL A 227 13.26 0.73 -15.00
CA VAL A 227 14.40 1.03 -15.87
C VAL A 227 15.69 0.92 -15.07
N LEU A 228 16.61 0.06 -15.53
CA LEU A 228 17.91 -0.20 -14.91
C LEU A 228 18.98 0.79 -15.41
N GLU A 229 20.08 0.93 -14.68
CA GLU A 229 21.18 1.86 -15.02
C GLU A 229 21.84 1.57 -16.37
N ASP A 230 21.84 0.31 -16.80
CA ASP A 230 22.37 -0.13 -18.10
C ASP A 230 21.37 0.06 -19.27
N GLY A 231 20.19 0.61 -18.99
CA GLY A 231 19.09 0.76 -19.94
C GLY A 231 18.21 -0.48 -20.10
N GLY A 232 18.51 -1.56 -19.38
CA GLY A 232 17.65 -2.73 -19.25
C GLY A 232 16.31 -2.38 -18.61
N ARG A 233 15.31 -3.25 -18.82
CA ARG A 233 13.98 -3.07 -18.22
C ARG A 233 13.54 -4.32 -17.48
N LEU A 234 13.01 -4.13 -16.28
CA LEU A 234 12.32 -5.18 -15.52
C LEU A 234 10.93 -5.41 -16.11
N GLY A 235 10.41 -6.61 -15.95
CA GLY A 235 8.97 -6.86 -16.03
C GLY A 235 8.25 -6.13 -14.91
N PHE A 236 7.10 -5.55 -15.24
CA PHE A 236 6.22 -4.88 -14.28
C PHE A 236 4.78 -5.25 -14.61
N GLU A 237 4.06 -5.71 -13.59
CA GLU A 237 2.64 -6.00 -13.70
C GLU A 237 1.89 -5.44 -12.50
N ASP A 238 0.81 -4.71 -12.76
CA ASP A 238 -0.07 -4.20 -11.72
C ASP A 238 -1.08 -5.27 -11.25
N PHE A 239 -1.64 -5.13 -10.05
CA PHE A 239 -2.57 -6.14 -9.52
C PHE A 239 -3.93 -6.15 -10.23
N CYS A 240 -4.26 -5.16 -11.05
CA CYS A 240 -5.45 -5.20 -11.89
C CYS A 240 -5.25 -6.25 -12.99
N GLY A 241 -4.11 -6.18 -13.69
CA GLY A 241 -3.70 -7.15 -14.69
C GLY A 241 -3.50 -8.56 -14.13
N LEU A 242 -2.82 -8.68 -12.99
CA LEU A 242 -2.53 -9.99 -12.36
C LEU A 242 -3.79 -10.71 -11.86
N LEU A 243 -4.84 -9.97 -11.48
CA LEU A 243 -6.14 -10.54 -11.14
C LEU A 243 -7.00 -10.87 -12.38
N GLY A 244 -6.52 -10.56 -13.58
CA GLY A 244 -7.26 -10.75 -14.83
C GLY A 244 -8.39 -9.74 -15.03
N ASN A 245 -8.38 -8.62 -14.30
CA ASN A 245 -9.39 -7.59 -14.41
C ASN A 245 -9.15 -6.70 -15.63
N ALA A 246 -10.24 -6.23 -16.25
CA ALA A 246 -10.17 -5.13 -17.22
C ALA A 246 -9.58 -3.88 -16.56
N ARG A 247 -8.83 -3.04 -17.30
CA ARG A 247 -8.23 -1.81 -16.76
C ARG A 247 -9.23 -0.88 -16.05
N THR A 248 -10.48 -0.84 -16.54
CA THR A 248 -11.57 -0.03 -15.98
C THR A 248 -12.07 -0.55 -14.63
N ALA A 249 -11.75 -1.79 -14.28
CA ALA A 249 -12.11 -2.45 -13.03
C ALA A 249 -11.02 -2.32 -11.95
N LYS A 250 -10.23 -1.23 -11.98
CA LYS A 250 -9.14 -0.96 -11.03
C LYS A 250 -9.57 -0.91 -9.55
N TYR A 251 -10.84 -0.55 -9.27
CA TYR A 251 -11.43 -0.55 -7.92
C TYR A 251 -12.11 -1.89 -7.56
N SER A 252 -12.17 -2.85 -8.49
CA SER A 252 -12.87 -4.14 -8.30
C SER A 252 -11.94 -5.17 -7.67
N GLY A 253 -11.61 -4.98 -6.39
CA GLY A 253 -10.76 -5.89 -5.64
C GLY A 253 -10.87 -5.72 -4.14
N ASP A 254 -9.94 -6.34 -3.41
CA ASP A 254 -9.74 -6.24 -1.97
C ASP A 254 -8.24 -6.37 -1.70
N LEU A 255 -7.72 -5.71 -0.67
CA LEU A 255 -6.31 -5.83 -0.28
C LEU A 255 -5.89 -7.28 -0.01
N LYS A 256 -6.81 -8.15 0.44
CA LYS A 256 -6.51 -9.58 0.60
C LYS A 256 -6.26 -10.29 -0.73
N ASN A 257 -6.87 -9.83 -1.84
CA ASN A 257 -6.64 -10.42 -3.15
C ASN A 257 -5.22 -10.15 -3.62
N ILE A 258 -4.69 -8.95 -3.33
CA ILE A 258 -3.27 -8.61 -3.58
C ILE A 258 -2.37 -9.57 -2.81
N ALA A 259 -2.59 -9.73 -1.50
CA ALA A 259 -1.83 -10.66 -0.66
C ALA A 259 -1.86 -12.12 -1.19
N GLN A 260 -3.03 -12.59 -1.65
CA GLN A 260 -3.18 -13.92 -2.22
C GLN A 260 -2.38 -14.11 -3.53
N VAL A 261 -2.41 -13.11 -4.41
CA VAL A 261 -1.63 -13.13 -5.66
C VAL A 261 -0.14 -13.12 -5.36
N MET A 262 0.32 -12.28 -4.41
CA MET A 262 1.71 -12.26 -3.96
C MET A 262 2.16 -13.62 -3.42
N ASP A 263 1.34 -14.29 -2.60
CA ASP A 263 1.67 -15.61 -2.06
C ASP A 263 1.82 -16.68 -3.14
N ALA A 264 1.00 -16.58 -4.20
CA ALA A 264 0.99 -17.51 -5.32
C ALA A 264 2.20 -17.35 -6.26
N TYR A 265 2.66 -16.12 -6.49
CA TYR A 265 3.72 -15.83 -7.46
C TYR A 265 5.11 -15.70 -6.86
N ILE A 266 5.24 -15.20 -5.63
CA ILE A 266 6.55 -15.10 -4.97
C ILE A 266 6.79 -16.43 -4.28
N LEU A 267 7.75 -17.23 -4.73
CA LEU A 267 8.02 -18.56 -4.19
C LEU A 267 9.21 -18.54 -3.22
N ASP A 268 10.21 -17.71 -3.49
CA ASP A 268 11.35 -17.53 -2.59
C ASP A 268 10.90 -17.01 -1.21
N PRO A 269 11.24 -17.69 -0.09
CA PRO A 269 10.78 -17.32 1.25
C PRO A 269 11.25 -15.93 1.72
N GLU A 270 12.47 -15.51 1.41
CA GLU A 270 13.01 -14.24 1.89
C GLU A 270 12.45 -13.06 1.08
N MET A 271 12.32 -13.22 -0.24
CA MET A 271 11.63 -12.26 -1.10
C MET A 271 10.15 -12.15 -0.75
N LYS A 272 9.50 -13.27 -0.42
CA LYS A 272 8.13 -13.30 0.07
C LYS A 272 7.99 -12.50 1.36
N LYS A 273 8.83 -12.78 2.36
CA LYS A 273 8.80 -12.07 3.65
C LYS A 273 9.00 -10.57 3.50
N SER A 274 10.00 -10.15 2.74
CA SER A 274 10.29 -8.74 2.50
C SER A 274 9.18 -8.04 1.70
N SER A 275 8.63 -8.69 0.67
CA SER A 275 7.52 -8.16 -0.12
C SER A 275 6.24 -8.01 0.71
N PHE A 276 5.89 -8.99 1.56
CA PHE A 276 4.74 -8.88 2.46
C PHE A 276 4.91 -7.80 3.52
N LEU A 277 6.12 -7.64 4.07
CA LEU A 277 6.44 -6.55 4.99
C LEU A 277 6.22 -5.20 4.30
N GLN A 278 6.77 -5.01 3.11
CA GLN A 278 6.61 -3.78 2.33
C GLN A 278 5.15 -3.51 1.96
N PHE A 279 4.40 -4.55 1.56
CA PHE A 279 2.98 -4.44 1.26
C PHE A 279 2.17 -3.98 2.48
N PHE A 280 2.48 -4.54 3.66
CA PHE A 280 1.83 -4.15 4.90
C PHE A 280 2.17 -2.71 5.29
N GLN A 281 3.45 -2.32 5.23
CA GLN A 281 3.89 -0.95 5.47
C GLN A 281 3.17 0.05 4.55
N THR A 282 3.10 -0.27 3.26
CA THR A 282 2.40 0.56 2.25
C THR A 282 0.91 0.65 2.54
N THR A 283 0.28 -0.44 2.98
CA THR A 283 -1.14 -0.48 3.37
C THR A 283 -1.42 0.38 4.60
N VAL A 284 -0.55 0.32 5.61
CA VAL A 284 -0.63 1.18 6.81
C VAL A 284 -0.49 2.64 6.39
N MET A 285 0.52 2.98 5.56
CA MET A 285 0.73 4.34 5.08
C MET A 285 -0.43 4.90 4.25
N ASN A 286 -0.99 4.12 3.32
CA ASN A 286 -2.19 4.52 2.57
C ASN A 286 -3.37 4.81 3.52
N THR A 287 -3.50 4.07 4.62
CA THR A 287 -4.52 4.32 5.64
C THR A 287 -4.25 5.61 6.42
N VAL A 288 -3.06 5.77 6.98
CA VAL A 288 -2.74 6.90 7.88
C VAL A 288 -2.59 8.22 7.15
N LEU A 289 -2.20 8.19 5.87
CA LEU A 289 -2.14 9.38 5.00
C LEU A 289 -3.45 9.63 4.24
N ARG A 290 -4.47 8.78 4.42
CA ARG A 290 -5.78 8.89 3.74
C ARG A 290 -5.67 8.92 2.22
N ASN A 291 -4.95 7.95 1.66
CA ASN A 291 -4.89 7.73 0.21
C ASN A 291 -6.11 6.92 -0.26
N GLY A 292 -7.15 7.64 -0.67
CA GLY A 292 -8.40 7.05 -1.15
C GLY A 292 -8.31 6.52 -2.59
N ASP A 293 -7.21 6.79 -3.31
CA ASP A 293 -6.99 6.30 -4.67
C ASP A 293 -6.04 5.09 -4.75
N ALA A 294 -5.72 4.46 -3.61
CA ALA A 294 -4.88 3.25 -3.54
C ALA A 294 -5.58 2.00 -4.13
N HIS A 295 -5.83 2.00 -5.44
CA HIS A 295 -6.53 0.95 -6.17
C HIS A 295 -5.57 -0.13 -6.71
N LEU A 296 -6.09 -1.16 -7.41
CA LEU A 296 -5.29 -2.31 -7.84
C LEU A 296 -4.09 -1.94 -8.72
N LYS A 297 -4.12 -0.81 -9.42
CA LYS A 297 -2.98 -0.34 -10.23
C LYS A 297 -1.88 0.40 -9.46
N ASN A 298 -2.12 0.79 -8.20
CA ASN A 298 -1.12 1.44 -7.33
C ASN A 298 -0.26 0.42 -6.57
N PHE A 299 -0.47 -0.86 -6.85
CA PHE A 299 0.37 -1.95 -6.40
C PHE A 299 0.82 -2.70 -7.66
N GLY A 300 2.06 -3.17 -7.67
CA GLY A 300 2.57 -4.00 -8.76
C GLY A 300 3.74 -4.87 -8.34
N MET A 301 4.03 -5.86 -9.17
CA MET A 301 5.18 -6.75 -9.01
C MET A 301 6.23 -6.45 -10.07
N LEU A 302 7.49 -6.55 -9.67
CA LEU A 302 8.66 -6.49 -10.53
C LEU A 302 9.29 -7.87 -10.66
N TYR A 303 9.90 -8.13 -11.81
CA TYR A 303 10.65 -9.36 -12.07
C TYR A 303 11.67 -9.14 -13.19
N GLU A 304 12.79 -9.84 -13.16
CA GLU A 304 13.75 -9.81 -14.27
C GLU A 304 13.14 -10.51 -15.50
N ASP A 305 12.70 -11.75 -15.31
CA ASP A 305 11.92 -12.54 -16.25
C ASP A 305 10.99 -13.51 -15.51
N THR A 306 10.05 -14.13 -16.23
CA THR A 306 9.02 -14.97 -15.61
C THR A 306 9.54 -16.33 -15.12
N THR A 307 10.84 -16.62 -15.28
CA THR A 307 11.52 -17.78 -14.68
C THR A 307 12.20 -17.43 -13.35
N LYS A 308 12.21 -16.15 -12.97
CA LYS A 308 12.72 -15.64 -11.71
C LYS A 308 11.57 -15.27 -10.78
N ASP A 309 11.83 -15.34 -9.48
CA ASP A 309 10.87 -14.91 -8.48
C ASP A 309 10.58 -13.41 -8.63
N PRO A 310 9.30 -13.02 -8.68
CA PRO A 310 8.92 -11.61 -8.62
C PRO A 310 9.04 -11.08 -7.20
N PHE A 311 9.02 -9.75 -7.07
CA PHE A 311 8.98 -9.05 -5.80
C PHE A 311 8.09 -7.81 -5.91
N LEU A 312 7.63 -7.28 -4.78
CA LEU A 312 6.77 -6.09 -4.78
C LEU A 312 7.52 -4.85 -5.29
N ALA A 313 6.91 -4.08 -6.19
CA ALA A 313 7.46 -2.81 -6.66
C ALA A 313 7.58 -1.80 -5.50
N PRO A 314 8.55 -0.87 -5.51
CA PRO A 314 8.60 0.26 -4.58
C PRO A 314 7.25 0.99 -4.52
N ALA A 315 6.89 1.57 -3.39
CA ALA A 315 5.66 2.34 -3.28
C ALA A 315 5.69 3.58 -4.19
N TYR A 316 4.59 3.80 -4.94
CA TYR A 316 4.35 4.92 -5.85
C TYR A 316 2.90 5.39 -5.71
N ASP A 317 2.59 6.57 -6.23
CA ASP A 317 1.23 7.14 -6.26
C ASP A 317 0.55 7.15 -4.88
N ILE A 318 1.30 7.53 -3.84
CA ILE A 318 0.76 7.76 -2.50
C ILE A 318 0.46 9.24 -2.34
N VAL A 319 -0.82 9.57 -2.19
CA VAL A 319 -1.30 10.95 -2.09
C VAL A 319 -2.44 11.04 -1.08
N CYS A 320 -2.50 12.13 -0.30
CA CYS A 320 -3.61 12.39 0.60
C CYS A 320 -4.83 12.93 -0.17
N THR A 321 -5.64 12.04 -0.74
CA THR A 321 -6.79 12.43 -1.58
C THR A 321 -7.83 13.25 -0.82
N THR A 322 -7.93 13.06 0.49
CA THR A 322 -8.89 13.80 1.32
C THR A 322 -8.64 15.30 1.40
N ALA A 323 -7.47 15.79 0.94
CA ALA A 323 -7.21 17.23 0.80
C ALA A 323 -8.16 17.90 -0.20
N TRP A 324 -8.60 17.17 -1.22
CA TRP A 324 -9.60 17.64 -2.20
C TRP A 324 -10.96 16.95 -2.03
N LEU A 325 -10.98 15.75 -1.48
CA LEU A 325 -12.16 14.91 -1.29
C LEU A 325 -12.40 14.60 0.20
N PRO A 326 -12.95 15.53 1.02
CA PRO A 326 -12.99 15.38 2.48
C PRO A 326 -13.72 14.13 3.01
N HIS A 327 -14.58 13.52 2.18
CA HIS A 327 -15.35 12.32 2.51
C HIS A 327 -14.88 11.07 1.74
N ASP A 328 -13.67 11.11 1.20
CA ASP A 328 -13.10 9.98 0.47
C ASP A 328 -12.95 8.75 1.35
N LEU A 329 -13.00 7.59 0.70
CA LEU A 329 -12.93 6.27 1.32
C LEU A 329 -11.76 5.48 0.70
N PRO A 330 -11.28 4.43 1.36
CA PRO A 330 -10.29 3.54 0.74
C PRO A 330 -10.80 3.00 -0.61
N ALA A 331 -9.99 3.13 -1.66
CA ALA A 331 -10.26 2.56 -2.99
C ALA A 331 -10.54 1.05 -2.93
N LEU A 332 -9.81 0.33 -2.08
CA LEU A 332 -9.97 -1.11 -1.89
C LEU A 332 -10.43 -1.40 -0.46
N PRO A 333 -11.40 -2.31 -0.28
CA PRO A 333 -11.73 -2.83 1.03
C PRO A 333 -10.56 -3.62 1.64
N MET A 334 -10.53 -3.66 2.97
CA MET A 334 -9.64 -4.49 3.76
C MET A 334 -10.41 -5.69 4.31
N ASN A 335 -10.34 -6.82 3.62
CA ASN A 335 -11.11 -8.02 3.95
C ASN A 335 -12.62 -7.72 4.13
N GLY A 336 -13.20 -7.03 3.15
CA GLY A 336 -14.60 -6.61 3.13
C GLY A 336 -14.91 -5.32 3.91
N LEU A 337 -14.00 -4.80 4.73
CA LEU A 337 -14.16 -3.51 5.38
C LEU A 337 -13.98 -2.37 4.36
N ARG A 338 -15.03 -1.60 4.09
CA ARG A 338 -15.02 -0.50 3.09
C ARG A 338 -14.62 0.87 3.66
N GLY A 339 -14.59 1.02 4.98
CA GLY A 339 -14.16 2.25 5.64
C GLY A 339 -12.67 2.22 5.96
N TRP A 340 -12.13 3.38 6.30
CA TRP A 340 -10.76 3.49 6.81
C TRP A 340 -10.54 2.55 8.00
N PRO A 341 -9.61 1.58 7.91
CA PRO A 341 -9.40 0.61 8.97
C PRO A 341 -8.83 1.28 10.22
N ASP A 342 -9.25 0.80 11.39
CA ASP A 342 -8.61 1.15 12.65
C ASP A 342 -7.33 0.32 12.86
N ALA A 343 -6.61 0.64 13.93
CA ALA A 343 -5.36 -0.05 14.28
C ALA A 343 -5.52 -1.57 14.46
N ASN A 344 -6.66 -2.02 15.03
CA ASN A 344 -6.90 -3.46 15.22
C ASN A 344 -7.14 -4.17 13.89
N ALA A 345 -7.92 -3.57 12.99
CA ALA A 345 -8.14 -4.10 11.65
C ALA A 345 -6.82 -4.21 10.87
N LEU A 346 -5.96 -3.19 10.97
CA LEU A 346 -4.61 -3.21 10.39
C LEU A 346 -3.74 -4.32 10.99
N ARG A 347 -3.67 -4.47 12.32
CA ARG A 347 -2.90 -5.55 12.96
C ARG A 347 -3.35 -6.93 12.52
N ASN A 348 -4.66 -7.17 12.51
CA ASN A 348 -5.22 -8.43 12.05
C ASN A 348 -4.88 -8.67 10.57
N PHE A 349 -4.93 -7.62 9.73
CA PHE A 349 -4.54 -7.75 8.33
C PHE A 349 -3.06 -8.14 8.15
N GLY A 350 -2.16 -7.51 8.91
CA GLY A 350 -0.73 -7.84 8.89
C GLY A 350 -0.44 -9.29 9.28
N ARG A 351 -1.15 -9.81 10.29
CA ARG A 351 -1.03 -11.21 10.73
C ARG A 351 -1.65 -12.19 9.73
N ASP A 352 -2.93 -11.99 9.44
CA ASP A 352 -3.76 -12.99 8.77
C ASP A 352 -3.46 -13.07 7.26
N PHE A 353 -3.15 -11.94 6.63
CA PHE A 353 -2.97 -11.86 5.17
C PHE A 353 -1.53 -11.58 4.76
N CYS A 354 -0.77 -10.83 5.57
CA CYS A 354 0.66 -10.60 5.27
C CYS A 354 1.60 -11.61 5.97
N ARG A 355 1.06 -12.50 6.82
CA ARG A 355 1.81 -13.53 7.56
C ARG A 355 2.98 -12.98 8.37
N LEU A 356 2.83 -11.76 8.85
CA LEU A 356 3.81 -11.12 9.72
C LEU A 356 3.60 -11.57 11.15
N ASP A 357 4.70 -11.77 11.87
CA ASP A 357 4.65 -11.95 13.31
C ASP A 357 4.35 -10.62 14.03
N ASP A 358 4.05 -10.72 15.31
CA ASP A 358 3.67 -9.61 16.15
C ASP A 358 4.74 -8.54 16.32
N GLU A 359 5.99 -8.98 16.35
CA GLU A 359 7.14 -8.09 16.45
C GLU A 359 7.24 -7.24 15.19
N ALA A 360 7.13 -7.86 14.01
CA ALA A 360 7.13 -7.15 12.73
C ALA A 360 5.93 -6.20 12.60
N VAL A 361 4.72 -6.63 12.96
CA VAL A 361 3.53 -5.76 12.92
C VAL A 361 3.69 -4.57 13.84
N THR A 362 4.18 -4.79 15.06
CA THR A 362 4.40 -3.71 16.05
C THR A 362 5.47 -2.74 15.56
N ARG A 363 6.56 -3.25 15.00
CA ARG A 363 7.63 -2.43 14.44
C ARG A 363 7.15 -1.54 13.29
N VAL A 364 6.29 -2.05 12.40
CA VAL A 364 5.68 -1.23 11.34
C VAL A 364 4.90 -0.04 11.93
N PHE A 365 4.16 -0.25 13.02
CA PHE A 365 3.42 0.83 13.69
C PHE A 365 4.35 1.85 14.36
N GLU A 366 5.42 1.38 15.00
CA GLU A 366 6.44 2.23 15.62
C GLU A 366 7.18 3.08 14.58
N ASP A 367 7.63 2.46 13.49
CA ASP A 367 8.33 3.14 12.37
C ASP A 367 7.38 4.14 11.69
N THR A 368 6.11 3.79 11.51
CA THR A 368 5.08 4.70 10.98
C THR A 368 4.90 5.91 11.90
N LEU A 369 4.71 5.69 13.20
CA LEU A 369 4.53 6.77 14.17
C LEU A 369 5.75 7.70 14.24
N ALA A 370 6.97 7.13 14.17
CA ALA A 370 8.20 7.89 14.14
C ALA A 370 8.32 8.76 12.86
N ALA A 371 7.94 8.22 11.70
CA ALA A 371 7.90 8.96 10.44
C ALA A 371 6.87 10.10 10.48
N LEU A 372 5.67 9.85 11.00
CA LEU A 372 4.64 10.88 11.16
C LEU A 372 5.11 12.00 12.10
N ARG A 373 5.76 11.66 13.23
CA ARG A 373 6.32 12.65 14.18
C ARG A 373 7.42 13.51 13.60
N SER A 374 8.25 12.95 12.73
CA SER A 374 9.34 13.69 12.09
C SER A 374 8.91 14.48 10.85
N SER A 375 7.67 14.29 10.38
CA SER A 375 7.16 14.95 9.17
C SER A 375 6.94 16.46 9.32
N ASP A 376 6.86 17.00 10.54
CA ASP A 376 6.55 18.41 10.77
C ASP A 376 7.56 19.35 10.07
N VAL A 377 8.85 19.02 10.13
CA VAL A 377 9.93 19.78 9.48
C VAL A 377 9.77 19.77 7.95
N LEU A 378 9.50 18.59 7.37
CA LEU A 378 9.26 18.45 5.93
C LEU A 378 8.06 19.31 5.49
N LEU A 379 6.96 19.24 6.23
CA LEU A 379 5.75 19.98 5.89
C LEU A 379 5.96 21.50 6.05
N ASP A 380 6.76 21.94 7.03
CA ASP A 380 7.14 23.35 7.21
C ASP A 380 7.95 23.85 6.01
N ASP A 381 8.95 23.09 5.58
CA ASP A 381 9.79 23.43 4.43
C ASP A 381 8.97 23.52 3.13
N LEU A 382 8.06 22.56 2.91
CA LEU A 382 7.19 22.57 1.73
C LEU A 382 6.21 23.74 1.75
N GLN A 383 5.61 24.04 2.91
CA GLN A 383 4.66 25.15 3.06
C GLN A 383 5.34 26.52 2.92
N ALA A 384 6.61 26.64 3.31
CA ALA A 384 7.40 27.85 3.10
C ALA A 384 7.77 28.08 1.64
N LYS A 385 7.89 27.01 0.83
CA LYS A 385 8.37 27.06 -0.54
C LYS A 385 7.26 27.11 -1.60
N TYR A 386 6.15 26.40 -1.39
CA TYR A 386 5.14 26.18 -2.43
C TYR A 386 3.77 26.74 -2.02
N GLN A 387 2.92 27.01 -3.03
CA GLN A 387 1.61 27.64 -2.82
C GLN A 387 0.50 26.68 -2.36
N ALA A 388 0.81 25.40 -2.11
CA ALA A 388 -0.12 24.36 -1.66
C ALA A 388 -0.49 24.45 -0.16
N VAL A 389 -0.75 25.67 0.35
CA VAL A 389 -0.87 25.95 1.79
C VAL A 389 -2.07 25.24 2.41
N VAL A 390 -3.22 25.21 1.74
CA VAL A 390 -4.46 24.62 2.25
C VAL A 390 -4.33 23.10 2.31
N GLU A 391 -3.79 22.50 1.25
CA GLU A 391 -3.62 21.07 1.11
C GLU A 391 -2.58 20.54 2.10
N LEU A 392 -1.47 21.26 2.29
CA LEU A 392 -0.45 20.92 3.29
C LEU A 392 -1.00 21.04 4.71
N GLN A 393 -1.83 22.05 4.99
CA GLN A 393 -2.49 22.17 6.29
C GLN A 393 -3.45 21.00 6.54
N HIS A 394 -4.21 20.58 5.53
CA HIS A 394 -5.09 19.40 5.64
C HIS A 394 -4.27 18.12 5.87
N LEU A 395 -3.16 17.93 5.14
CA LEU A 395 -2.26 16.81 5.35
C LEU A 395 -1.72 16.78 6.79
N ARG A 396 -1.34 17.93 7.36
CA ARG A 396 -0.94 18.01 8.79
C ARG A 396 -2.04 17.52 9.72
N GLU A 397 -3.28 17.95 9.51
CA GLU A 397 -4.40 17.52 10.34
C GLU A 397 -4.67 16.01 10.22
N VAL A 398 -4.51 15.44 9.01
CA VAL A 398 -4.56 13.99 8.78
C VAL A 398 -3.44 13.29 9.55
N VAL A 399 -2.22 13.80 9.46
CA VAL A 399 -1.04 13.26 10.17
C VAL A 399 -1.26 13.29 11.69
N GLU A 400 -1.75 14.38 12.26
CA GLU A 400 -2.05 14.47 13.70
C GLU A 400 -3.11 13.45 14.15
N ARG A 401 -4.24 13.36 13.44
CA ARG A 401 -5.28 12.35 13.75
C ARG A 401 -4.74 10.93 13.68
N SER A 402 -3.83 10.67 12.75
CA SER A 402 -3.21 9.34 12.60
C SER A 402 -2.17 9.05 13.69
N LYS A 403 -1.42 10.06 14.17
CA LYS A 403 -0.56 9.92 15.36
C LYS A 403 -1.40 9.49 16.56
N ASP A 404 -2.55 10.14 16.79
CA ASP A 404 -3.47 9.79 17.89
C ASP A 404 -3.98 8.36 17.77
N MET A 405 -4.43 7.93 16.59
CA MET A 405 -4.90 6.56 16.34
C MET A 405 -3.84 5.51 16.69
N LEU A 406 -2.59 5.73 16.29
CA LEU A 406 -1.49 4.79 16.56
C LEU A 406 -1.06 4.81 18.03
N LEU A 407 -1.11 5.97 18.69
CA LEU A 407 -0.81 6.11 20.12
C LEU A 407 -1.85 5.44 21.01
N GLU A 408 -3.14 5.62 20.71
CA GLU A 408 -4.21 4.96 21.44
C GLU A 408 -4.10 3.43 21.34
N ASP A 409 -3.72 2.92 20.18
CA ASP A 409 -3.46 1.49 19.98
C ASP A 409 -2.27 0.98 20.79
N ALA A 410 -1.13 1.69 20.76
CA ALA A 410 0.04 1.32 21.54
C ALA A 410 -0.28 1.22 23.04
N LEU A 411 -1.03 2.19 23.58
CA LEU A 411 -1.50 2.16 24.96
C LEU A 411 -2.46 1.00 25.25
N LEU A 412 -3.42 0.74 24.36
CA LEU A 412 -4.37 -0.35 24.53
C LEU A 412 -3.68 -1.72 24.49
N HIS A 413 -2.67 -1.87 23.64
CA HIS A 413 -1.85 -3.06 23.54
C HIS A 413 -1.06 -3.30 24.84
N ASP A 414 -0.36 -2.28 25.34
CA ASP A 414 0.41 -2.35 26.60
C ASP A 414 -0.50 -2.63 27.80
N VAL A 415 -1.67 -1.99 27.86
CA VAL A 415 -2.68 -2.24 28.90
C VAL A 415 -3.27 -3.66 28.78
N ALA A 416 -3.50 -4.17 27.57
CA ALA A 416 -4.01 -5.53 27.36
C ALA A 416 -2.98 -6.59 27.80
N ILE A 417 -1.71 -6.44 27.44
CA ILE A 417 -0.60 -7.29 27.92
C ILE A 417 -0.59 -7.31 29.44
N THR A 418 -0.67 -6.14 30.06
CA THR A 418 -0.63 -5.97 31.51
C THR A 418 -1.85 -6.58 32.20
N ARG A 419 -3.03 -6.51 31.58
CA ARG A 419 -4.24 -7.16 32.07
C ARG A 419 -4.12 -8.68 32.00
N VAL A 420 -3.60 -9.23 30.91
CA VAL A 420 -3.38 -10.69 30.79
C VAL A 420 -2.38 -11.15 31.85
N ALA A 421 -1.28 -10.42 32.03
CA ALA A 421 -0.30 -10.71 33.09
C ALA A 421 -0.94 -10.62 34.49
N ALA A 422 -1.74 -9.60 34.78
CA ALA A 422 -2.42 -9.44 36.07
C ALA A 422 -3.44 -10.56 36.35
N TYR A 423 -4.24 -10.95 35.35
CA TYR A 423 -5.19 -12.06 35.47
C TYR A 423 -4.49 -13.40 35.72
N GLN A 424 -3.34 -13.65 35.08
CA GLN A 424 -2.54 -14.85 35.31
C GLN A 424 -1.98 -14.90 36.75
N VAL A 425 -1.55 -13.75 37.28
CA VAL A 425 -1.08 -13.62 38.66
C VAL A 425 -2.21 -13.84 39.68
N GLU A 426 -3.39 -13.24 39.47
CA GLU A 426 -4.55 -13.43 40.36
C GLU A 426 -5.07 -14.87 40.34
N TRP A 427 -5.09 -15.52 39.16
CA TRP A 427 -5.46 -16.92 39.02
C TRP A 427 -4.47 -17.86 39.71
N ALA A 428 -3.16 -17.63 39.56
CA ALA A 428 -2.13 -18.42 40.23
C ALA A 428 -2.16 -18.24 41.77
N PHE A 429 -2.56 -17.06 42.25
CA PHE A 429 -2.81 -16.81 43.67
C PHE A 429 -4.04 -17.58 44.20
N HIS A 430 -5.18 -17.52 43.50
CA HIS A 430 -6.41 -18.21 43.90
C HIS A 430 -6.30 -19.74 43.84
N ASN A 431 -5.49 -20.29 42.92
CA ASN A 431 -5.28 -21.73 42.77
C ASN A 431 -4.08 -22.26 43.56
N GLY A 432 -3.53 -21.46 44.48
CA GLY A 432 -2.51 -21.90 45.45
C GLY A 432 -1.13 -22.19 44.86
N THR A 433 -0.85 -21.75 43.63
CA THR A 433 0.47 -21.85 43.00
C THR A 433 1.36 -20.64 43.32
N LEU A 434 0.79 -19.54 43.83
CA LEU A 434 1.49 -18.44 44.49
C LEU A 434 1.13 -18.42 45.98
N ARG A 435 2.12 -18.49 46.87
CA ARG A 435 1.93 -18.28 48.32
C ARG A 435 2.44 -16.91 48.72
N GLN A 436 1.65 -16.21 49.53
CA GLN A 436 2.06 -14.96 50.18
C GLN A 436 3.23 -15.28 51.12
N GLN A 437 4.38 -14.61 50.98
CA GLN A 437 5.42 -14.66 52.00
C GLN A 437 4.92 -13.79 53.18
N ASP A 438 4.55 -14.44 54.27
CA ASP A 438 4.32 -13.77 55.55
C ASP A 438 5.68 -13.36 56.14
N GLU A 439 5.97 -12.06 56.16
CA GLU A 439 6.97 -11.50 57.05
C GLU A 439 6.40 -11.47 58.48
N GLY A 440 6.84 -12.39 59.34
CA GLY A 440 6.72 -12.23 60.80
C GLY A 440 7.81 -11.26 61.33
N PRO A 441 7.69 -10.72 62.56
CA PRO A 441 7.62 -11.59 63.75
C PRO A 441 6.85 -11.10 65.02
N HIS A 442 6.52 -12.10 65.86
CA HIS A 442 6.53 -12.16 67.34
C HIS A 442 5.48 -11.49 68.27
N VAL A 443 4.91 -12.39 69.12
CA VAL A 443 4.51 -12.34 70.55
C VAL A 443 3.01 -12.46 70.88
N SER A 444 2.78 -13.43 71.77
CA SER A 444 1.60 -13.98 72.44
C SER A 444 0.50 -13.03 72.91
N ASP A 445 -0.77 -13.44 72.81
CA ASP A 445 -1.54 -13.85 74.00
C ASP A 445 -2.85 -14.62 73.70
N MET A 446 -3.33 -15.28 74.76
CA MET A 446 -4.30 -16.38 74.91
C MET A 446 -5.70 -16.31 74.25
N ALA A 447 -6.14 -17.50 73.79
CA ALA A 447 -7.43 -18.19 73.99
C ALA A 447 -8.76 -17.39 74.01
N THR A 448 -9.80 -17.83 73.26
CA THR A 448 -10.80 -18.86 73.65
C THR A 448 -11.98 -18.89 72.64
N GLN A 449 -12.59 -20.08 72.47
CA GLN A 449 -13.97 -20.39 72.04
C GLN A 449 -14.30 -20.78 70.58
N LYS A 450 -14.25 -22.11 70.34
CA LYS A 450 -15.38 -22.98 69.93
C LYS A 450 -16.63 -22.29 69.34
N ARG A 451 -17.00 -22.60 68.08
CA ARG A 451 -17.98 -23.65 67.67
C ARG A 451 -18.35 -23.54 66.19
N ALA A 452 -18.64 -24.71 65.62
CA ALA A 452 -19.07 -24.98 64.26
C ALA A 452 -20.26 -24.14 63.75
N ARG A 453 -20.26 -23.83 62.44
CA ARG A 453 -21.37 -24.12 61.53
C ARG A 453 -20.97 -24.00 60.05
N SER A 454 -21.47 -24.99 59.30
CA SER A 454 -21.68 -25.09 57.84
C SER A 454 -20.48 -25.02 56.90
N ALA A 455 -20.05 -26.21 56.47
CA ALA A 455 -19.75 -26.46 55.07
C ALA A 455 -21.08 -26.43 54.28
N SER A 456 -21.25 -25.42 53.42
CA SER A 456 -22.11 -25.47 52.23
C SER A 456 -22.10 -24.10 51.55
N GLN A 457 -21.26 -23.91 50.54
CA GLN A 457 -21.54 -23.14 49.32
C GLN A 457 -20.23 -22.98 48.54
N PHE A 458 -20.34 -23.04 47.21
CA PHE A 458 -19.27 -22.87 46.21
C PHE A 458 -18.44 -24.11 45.84
N ALA A 459 -19.13 -25.13 45.33
CA ALA A 459 -18.59 -25.90 44.20
C ALA A 459 -19.27 -25.34 42.95
N ALA A 460 -18.52 -24.64 42.09
CA ALA A 460 -19.03 -24.19 40.79
C ALA A 460 -19.42 -25.43 39.94
N PRO A 461 -20.60 -25.46 39.29
CA PRO A 461 -20.99 -26.59 38.44
C PRO A 461 -19.98 -26.80 37.31
N ALA A 462 -19.65 -28.05 37.01
CA ALA A 462 -18.63 -28.47 36.03
C ALA A 462 -18.73 -27.80 34.63
N LYS A 463 -19.89 -27.25 34.29
CA LYS A 463 -20.13 -26.49 33.05
C LYS A 463 -19.49 -25.09 33.08
N GLU A 464 -19.47 -24.41 34.23
CA GLU A 464 -18.78 -23.14 34.44
C GLU A 464 -17.26 -23.32 34.42
N LEU A 465 -16.75 -24.41 34.98
CA LEU A 465 -15.33 -24.77 34.89
C LEU A 465 -14.92 -25.04 33.44
N GLN A 466 -15.75 -25.75 32.67
CA GLN A 466 -15.50 -26.01 31.25
C GLN A 466 -15.57 -24.71 30.40
N GLU A 467 -16.49 -23.80 30.70
CA GLU A 467 -16.59 -22.49 30.02
C GLU A 467 -15.42 -21.57 30.38
N GLN A 468 -14.95 -21.59 31.64
CA GLN A 468 -13.75 -20.88 32.08
C GLN A 468 -12.47 -21.47 31.46
N GLU A 469 -12.36 -22.80 31.33
CA GLU A 469 -11.27 -23.45 30.62
C GLU A 469 -11.28 -23.14 29.12
N ASN A 470 -12.46 -23.13 28.49
CA ASN A 470 -12.59 -22.74 27.09
C ASN A 470 -12.24 -21.27 26.84
N ALA A 471 -12.56 -20.37 27.79
CA ALA A 471 -12.14 -18.97 27.75
C ALA A 471 -10.62 -18.83 27.96
N ARG A 472 -10.03 -19.63 28.85
CA ARG A 472 -8.59 -19.75 29.07
C ARG A 472 -7.86 -20.20 27.80
N TYR A 473 -8.33 -21.23 27.08
CA TYR A 473 -7.71 -21.67 25.83
C TYR A 473 -7.81 -20.62 24.73
N LYS A 474 -8.95 -19.91 24.60
CA LYS A 474 -9.09 -18.80 23.64
C LYS A 474 -8.17 -17.61 23.92
N LEU A 475 -7.90 -17.32 25.20
CA LEU A 475 -7.00 -16.24 25.61
C LEU A 475 -5.52 -16.63 25.52
N LEU A 476 -5.20 -17.90 25.76
CA LEU A 476 -3.84 -18.45 25.61
C LEU A 476 -3.48 -18.62 24.13
N ASP A 477 -4.41 -19.07 23.28
CA ASP A 477 -4.24 -19.04 21.81
C ASP A 477 -3.95 -17.61 21.37
N LYS A 478 -4.80 -16.66 21.80
CA LYS A 478 -4.62 -15.26 21.44
C LYS A 478 -3.36 -14.60 22.02
N ALA A 479 -2.74 -15.13 23.06
CA ALA A 479 -1.45 -14.66 23.58
C ALA A 479 -0.26 -15.36 22.91
N SER A 480 -0.43 -16.62 22.51
CA SER A 480 0.54 -17.39 21.73
C SER A 480 0.63 -16.88 20.29
N ASP A 481 -0.50 -16.52 19.69
CA ASP A 481 -0.61 -15.85 18.37
C ASP A 481 0.11 -14.50 18.37
N LEU A 482 0.26 -13.88 19.56
CA LEU A 482 0.97 -12.61 19.76
C LEU A 482 2.48 -12.79 20.03
N GLY A 483 3.04 -13.98 19.80
CA GLY A 483 4.47 -14.26 19.96
C GLY A 483 4.97 -14.45 21.41
N TYR A 484 4.08 -14.38 22.41
CA TYR A 484 4.47 -14.62 23.80
C TYR A 484 4.63 -16.12 24.07
N LYS A 485 5.88 -16.59 24.20
CA LYS A 485 6.18 -17.91 24.77
C LYS A 485 5.90 -17.90 26.26
N ILE A 486 4.66 -18.12 26.65
CA ILE A 486 4.32 -18.40 28.05
C ILE A 486 4.77 -19.84 28.32
N ALA A 487 6.04 -19.98 28.72
CA ALA A 487 6.53 -21.24 29.27
C ALA A 487 5.60 -21.60 30.44
N SER A 488 5.16 -22.85 30.48
CA SER A 488 4.31 -23.39 31.52
C SER A 488 4.91 -23.14 32.91
N GLY A 489 4.53 -22.04 33.56
CA GLY A 489 5.07 -21.65 34.86
C GLY A 489 4.80 -20.19 35.22
N SER A 490 3.85 -19.98 36.13
CA SER A 490 3.56 -18.80 36.96
C SER A 490 4.56 -17.61 36.92
N LEU A 491 4.05 -16.39 36.66
CA LEU A 491 4.70 -15.11 36.95
C LEU A 491 4.44 -14.68 38.42
N SER A 492 5.40 -14.05 39.07
CA SER A 492 5.28 -13.62 40.47
C SER A 492 4.78 -12.17 40.62
N ARG A 493 4.25 -11.82 41.80
CA ARG A 493 3.77 -10.46 42.13
C ARG A 493 4.87 -9.39 42.09
N ALA A 494 6.14 -9.80 42.21
CA ALA A 494 7.29 -8.91 42.09
C ALA A 494 7.55 -8.46 40.63
N ASP A 495 7.03 -9.22 39.65
CA ASP A 495 7.27 -8.98 38.22
C ASP A 495 6.24 -8.03 37.59
N ALA A 496 5.09 -7.80 38.24
CA ALA A 496 4.01 -6.93 37.74
C ALA A 496 4.23 -5.43 38.01
N GLY A 497 4.92 -5.08 39.09
CA GLY A 497 5.29 -3.70 39.42
C GLY A 497 6.23 -3.05 38.39
N PRO A 498 7.29 -3.75 37.96
CA PRO A 498 8.17 -3.30 36.87
C PRO A 498 7.41 -3.06 35.55
N VAL A 499 6.48 -3.93 35.18
CA VAL A 499 5.67 -3.78 33.95
C VAL A 499 4.79 -2.53 34.02
N TYR A 500 4.10 -2.27 35.13
CA TYR A 500 3.32 -1.04 35.29
C TYR A 500 4.20 0.22 35.31
N ALA A 501 5.41 0.14 35.89
CA ALA A 501 6.38 1.23 35.83
C ALA A 501 6.87 1.48 34.39
N GLU A 502 7.11 0.43 33.61
CA GLU A 502 7.50 0.52 32.19
C GLU A 502 6.39 1.16 31.33
N ILE A 503 5.12 0.84 31.58
CA ILE A 503 3.98 1.48 30.89
C ILE A 503 3.89 2.97 31.22
N LEU A 504 4.11 3.34 32.49
CA LEU A 504 4.11 4.75 32.88
C LEU A 504 5.31 5.50 32.26
N GLU A 505 6.45 4.83 32.14
CA GLU A 505 7.64 5.38 31.51
C GLU A 505 7.49 5.51 29.98
N LYS A 506 7.00 4.47 29.30
CA LYS A 506 6.67 4.50 27.86
C LYS A 506 5.54 5.48 27.58
N GLY A 507 4.48 5.48 28.39
CA GLY A 507 3.40 6.47 28.31
C GLY A 507 3.95 7.90 28.41
N LYS A 508 4.88 8.15 29.34
CA LYS A 508 5.56 9.45 29.45
C LYS A 508 6.44 9.78 28.24
N GLN A 509 7.17 8.81 27.67
CA GLN A 509 7.93 8.97 26.43
C GLN A 509 7.03 9.23 25.21
N LEU A 510 5.79 8.73 25.25
CA LEU A 510 4.78 8.88 24.21
C LEU A 510 3.86 10.10 24.41
N GLY A 511 4.05 10.90 25.47
CA GLY A 511 3.27 12.11 25.75
C GLY A 511 1.92 11.88 26.44
N VAL A 512 1.68 10.68 26.98
CA VAL A 512 0.42 10.25 27.58
C VAL A 512 0.46 10.46 29.10
N THR A 513 -0.58 11.07 29.67
CA THR A 513 -0.63 11.36 31.11
C THR A 513 -0.96 10.13 31.96
N LYS A 514 -0.45 10.11 33.19
CA LYS A 514 -0.73 9.06 34.17
C LYS A 514 -2.22 8.97 34.51
N GLU A 515 -2.92 10.10 34.56
CA GLU A 515 -4.36 10.17 34.77
C GLU A 515 -5.12 9.46 33.65
N THR A 516 -4.78 9.71 32.37
CA THR A 516 -5.40 9.05 31.21
C THR A 516 -5.20 7.52 31.25
N ILE A 517 -3.98 7.07 31.59
CA ILE A 517 -3.67 5.65 31.75
C ILE A 517 -4.56 5.04 32.85
N ASN A 518 -4.65 5.69 34.01
CA ASN A 518 -5.40 5.20 35.17
C ASN A 518 -6.93 5.21 34.97
N GLU A 519 -7.48 6.21 34.29
CA GLU A 519 -8.91 6.26 33.93
C GLU A 519 -9.30 5.06 33.06
N ARG A 520 -8.44 4.66 32.11
CA ARG A 520 -8.71 3.52 31.23
C ARG A 520 -8.52 2.17 31.92
N PHE A 521 -7.55 2.04 32.83
CA PHE A 521 -7.45 0.88 33.74
C PHE A 521 -8.74 0.71 34.57
N SER A 522 -9.28 1.81 35.09
CA SER A 522 -10.47 1.83 35.94
C SER A 522 -11.77 1.56 35.17
N ALA A 523 -11.92 2.14 33.98
CA ALA A 523 -13.07 1.91 33.09
C ALA A 523 -13.17 0.45 32.61
N GLY A 524 -12.03 -0.24 32.49
CA GLY A 524 -11.96 -1.65 32.17
C GLY A 524 -12.48 -2.57 33.28
N SER A 525 -12.22 -2.25 34.55
CA SER A 525 -12.75 -3.00 35.71
C SER A 525 -14.26 -2.83 35.87
N ALA A 526 -14.78 -1.65 35.54
CA ALA A 526 -16.22 -1.36 35.58
C ALA A 526 -17.05 -2.09 34.50
N ARG A 527 -16.45 -2.49 33.36
CA ARG A 527 -17.13 -3.32 32.35
C ARG A 527 -17.25 -4.78 32.78
N TYR A 528 -16.29 -5.31 33.55
CA TYR A 528 -16.34 -6.69 34.07
C TYR A 528 -17.32 -6.84 35.24
N SER A 529 -17.51 -5.80 36.06
CA SER A 529 -18.51 -5.82 37.14
C SER A 529 -19.95 -5.70 36.64
N ARG A 530 -20.18 -5.17 35.44
CA ARG A 530 -21.53 -5.01 34.86
C ARG A 530 -22.05 -6.25 34.13
N THR A 531 -21.19 -7.18 33.72
CA THR A 531 -21.61 -8.42 33.05
C THR A 531 -21.78 -9.60 34.01
N ASN A 532 -21.29 -9.52 35.25
CA ASN A 532 -21.32 -10.60 36.24
C ASN A 532 -21.84 -10.17 37.63
N GLY A 533 -22.94 -9.41 37.67
CA GLY A 533 -23.71 -9.20 38.90
C GLY A 533 -24.95 -10.11 38.91
N PRO A 534 -25.24 -10.85 40.00
CA PRO A 534 -26.51 -11.58 40.10
C PRO A 534 -27.66 -10.56 40.09
N LYS A 535 -28.58 -10.69 39.12
CA LYS A 535 -29.87 -9.99 39.17
C LYS A 535 -30.68 -10.56 40.33
N THR A 536 -30.72 -9.85 41.45
CA THR A 536 -31.76 -10.07 42.47
C THR A 536 -33.04 -9.37 42.03
N VAL A 537 -34.06 -10.20 41.79
CA VAL A 537 -35.52 -9.98 41.58
C VAL A 537 -35.98 -8.57 41.21
#